data_AF-A0A7K1LT35-F1
#
_entry.id   AF-A0A7K1LT35-F1
#
_cell.length_a   1.000
_cell.length_b   1.000
_cell.length_c   1.000
_cell.angle_alpha   90.00
_cell.angle_beta   90.00
_cell.angle_gamma   90.00
#
_symmetry.space_group_name_H-M   'P 1'
#
loop_
_entity.id
_entity.type
_entity.pdbx_description
1 polymer ?
#
loop_
_entity_poly.entity_id
_entity_poly.type
_entity_poly.pdbx_seq_one_letter_code
_entity_poly.pdbx_strand_id
1 'polypeptide(L)'
;GGNSGVEAAIDLAGIVAHVTLLEFDSKLRADAVLQRKLYSLPNVEVITSALTSEVKGDGQKVTGLVYKDRNSEEFKSIELEGIFVQIGLLPNTEWLKGSVELSPRGEIIVDARGETSLPGIFAAGDVTTVPYKQIVIAVGEGAKASLSAFDHLIRTSAPE
;
A
#
# COMPACT_ATOMS: atom_id res chain seq x y z
N GLY A 1 -10.11 3.96 2.13
CA GLY A 1 -10.97 2.77 1.90
C GLY A 1 -10.96 2.24 0.47
N GLY A 2 -9.77 2.13 -0.17
CA GLY A 2 -9.54 1.16 -1.25
C GLY A 2 -9.20 -0.23 -0.68
N ASN A 3 -8.86 -1.20 -1.54
CA ASN A 3 -8.58 -2.59 -1.12
C ASN A 3 -7.61 -2.68 0.06
N SER A 4 -6.42 -2.05 -0.02
CA SER A 4 -5.41 -2.10 1.04
C SER A 4 -5.93 -1.61 2.40
N GLY A 5 -6.72 -0.53 2.42
CA GLY A 5 -7.30 -0.01 3.67
C GLY A 5 -8.39 -0.91 4.25
N VAL A 6 -9.22 -1.53 3.39
CA VAL A 6 -10.28 -2.44 3.83
C VAL A 6 -9.71 -3.78 4.29
N GLU A 7 -8.73 -4.34 3.57
CA GLU A 7 -8.01 -5.55 3.98
C GLU A 7 -7.31 -5.35 5.32
N ALA A 8 -6.60 -4.23 5.50
CA ALA A 8 -5.95 -3.91 6.77
C ALA A 8 -6.97 -3.79 7.92
N ALA A 9 -8.14 -3.19 7.69
CA ALA A 9 -9.17 -3.11 8.71
C ALA A 9 -9.75 -4.49 9.07
N ILE A 10 -9.96 -5.38 8.09
CA ILE A 10 -10.39 -6.76 8.31
C ILE A 10 -9.34 -7.55 9.10
N ASP A 11 -8.06 -7.39 8.75
CA ASP A 11 -6.94 -8.05 9.42
C ASP A 11 -6.83 -7.60 10.89
N LEU A 12 -6.79 -6.28 11.12
CA LEU A 12 -6.71 -5.70 12.46
C LEU A 12 -7.91 -6.10 13.33
N ALA A 13 -9.12 -6.14 12.77
CA ALA A 13 -10.34 -6.50 13.51
C ALA A 13 -10.30 -7.90 14.13
N GLY A 14 -9.43 -8.80 13.64
CA GLY A 14 -9.19 -10.11 14.25
C GLY A 14 -8.31 -10.09 15.51
N ILE A 15 -7.62 -8.97 15.76
CA ILE A 15 -6.56 -8.85 16.79
C ILE A 15 -6.90 -7.77 17.82
N VAL A 16 -7.57 -6.69 17.41
CA VAL A 16 -7.83 -5.51 18.26
C VAL A 16 -9.27 -5.46 18.77
N ALA A 17 -9.49 -4.63 19.80
CA ALA A 17 -10.82 -4.45 20.40
C ALA A 17 -11.83 -3.78 19.44
N HIS A 18 -11.41 -2.76 18.69
CA HIS A 18 -12.25 -2.04 17.74
C HIS A 18 -11.42 -1.43 16.60
N VAL A 19 -12.00 -1.36 15.40
CA VAL A 19 -11.40 -0.67 14.24
C VAL A 19 -12.39 0.36 13.70
N THR A 20 -11.94 1.61 13.56
CA THR A 20 -12.69 2.63 12.80
C THR A 20 -11.97 2.91 11.49
N LEU A 21 -12.63 2.62 10.36
CA LEU A 21 -12.12 2.93 9.02
C LEU A 21 -12.66 4.28 8.57
N LEU A 22 -11.76 5.24 8.33
CA LEU A 22 -12.09 6.52 7.72
C LEU A 22 -11.89 6.47 6.20
N GLU A 23 -12.90 6.89 5.46
CA GLU A 23 -12.87 7.10 4.02
C GLU A 23 -13.13 8.57 3.71
N PHE A 24 -12.22 9.16 2.93
CA PHE A 24 -12.30 10.56 2.54
C PHE A 24 -13.46 10.83 1.59
N ASP A 25 -13.73 9.90 0.68
CA ASP A 25 -14.82 9.97 -0.27
C ASP A 25 -16.17 9.58 0.38
N SER A 26 -17.26 9.83 -0.33
CA SER A 26 -18.62 9.46 0.08
C SER A 26 -18.89 7.96 0.10
N LYS A 27 -17.97 7.14 -0.42
CA LYS A 27 -18.09 5.68 -0.51
C LYS A 27 -16.72 5.01 -0.54
N LEU A 28 -16.68 3.76 -0.09
CA LEU A 28 -15.50 2.90 -0.24
C LEU A 28 -15.25 2.57 -1.71
N ARG A 29 -13.97 2.46 -2.09
CA ARG A 29 -13.50 2.08 -3.43
C ARG A 29 -13.03 0.64 -3.51
N ALA A 30 -13.02 -0.08 -2.39
CA ALA A 30 -12.62 -1.47 -2.35
C ALA A 30 -13.59 -2.40 -3.08
N ASP A 31 -13.15 -3.60 -3.43
CA ASP A 31 -14.01 -4.61 -4.06
C ASP A 31 -15.21 -4.97 -3.18
N ALA A 32 -16.35 -5.21 -3.82
CA ALA A 32 -17.62 -5.46 -3.11
C ALA A 32 -17.55 -6.63 -2.13
N VAL A 33 -16.73 -7.66 -2.42
CA VAL A 33 -16.53 -8.80 -1.51
C VAL A 33 -15.83 -8.37 -0.21
N LEU A 34 -14.83 -7.49 -0.29
CA LEU A 34 -14.11 -6.97 0.86
C LEU A 34 -15.00 -6.04 1.68
N GLN A 35 -15.78 -5.17 1.02
CA GLN A 35 -16.74 -4.31 1.72
C GLN A 35 -17.78 -5.15 2.49
N ARG A 36 -18.38 -6.18 1.87
CA ARG A 36 -19.32 -7.08 2.56
C ARG A 36 -18.69 -7.78 3.75
N LYS A 37 -17.44 -8.23 3.62
CA LYS A 37 -16.71 -8.85 4.73
C LYS A 37 -16.48 -7.83 5.85
N LEU A 38 -16.02 -6.61 5.54
CA LEU A 38 -15.80 -5.54 6.50
C LEU A 38 -17.07 -5.22 7.30
N TYR A 39 -18.20 -4.98 6.62
CA TYR A 39 -19.47 -4.68 7.27
C TYR A 39 -20.09 -5.86 8.04
N SER A 40 -19.58 -7.09 7.85
CA SER A 40 -20.02 -8.25 8.64
C SER A 40 -19.34 -8.35 10.01
N LEU A 41 -18.29 -7.56 10.26
CA LEU A 41 -17.51 -7.62 11.49
C LEU A 41 -18.15 -6.75 12.59
N PRO A 42 -18.39 -7.30 13.79
CA PRO A 42 -19.14 -6.61 14.84
C PRO A 42 -18.35 -5.50 15.54
N ASN A 43 -17.02 -5.48 15.40
CA ASN A 43 -16.10 -4.53 16.03
C ASN A 43 -15.48 -3.54 15.02
N VAL A 44 -16.18 -3.30 13.91
CA VAL A 44 -15.74 -2.37 12.87
C VAL A 44 -16.78 -1.29 12.64
N GLU A 45 -16.33 -0.05 12.63
CA GLU A 45 -17.11 1.12 12.21
C GLU A 45 -16.51 1.71 10.93
N VAL A 46 -17.36 2.09 9.97
CA VAL A 46 -16.94 2.75 8.73
C VAL A 46 -17.52 4.16 8.68
N ILE A 47 -16.65 5.15 8.54
CA ILE A 47 -17.02 6.56 8.44
C ILE A 47 -16.56 7.09 7.08
N THR A 48 -17.51 7.42 6.21
CA THR A 48 -17.27 8.04 4.90
C THR A 48 -17.33 9.56 4.98
N SER A 49 -16.87 10.25 3.93
CA SER A 49 -16.77 11.71 3.88
C SER A 49 -15.93 12.27 5.04
N ALA A 50 -14.97 11.51 5.58
CA ALA A 50 -14.19 11.89 6.75
C ALA A 50 -12.78 12.35 6.34
N LEU A 51 -12.45 13.61 6.63
CA LEU A 51 -11.11 14.16 6.46
C LEU A 51 -10.41 14.27 7.81
N THR A 52 -9.44 13.40 8.08
CA THR A 52 -8.56 13.56 9.24
C THR A 52 -7.90 14.94 9.24
N SER A 53 -8.01 15.67 10.34
CA SER A 53 -7.48 17.03 10.49
C SER A 53 -6.37 17.12 11.54
N GLU A 54 -6.41 16.29 12.56
CA GLU A 54 -5.45 16.33 13.67
C GLU A 54 -5.23 14.92 14.24
N VAL A 55 -3.97 14.60 14.57
CA VAL A 55 -3.63 13.44 15.40
C VAL A 55 -3.33 13.95 16.81
N LYS A 56 -4.03 13.41 17.80
CA LYS A 56 -3.86 13.77 19.21
C LYS A 56 -2.89 12.79 19.89
N GLY A 57 -2.08 13.31 20.78
CA GLY A 57 -1.18 12.52 21.62
C GLY A 57 -0.92 13.17 22.96
N ASP A 58 -0.43 12.38 23.91
CA ASP A 58 -0.05 12.82 25.26
C ASP A 58 1.43 13.24 25.35
N GLY A 59 2.11 13.35 24.20
CA GLY A 59 3.55 13.60 24.08
C GLY A 59 4.41 12.34 24.01
N GLN A 60 3.85 11.16 24.29
CA GLN A 60 4.55 9.86 24.18
C GLN A 60 3.90 8.93 23.15
N LYS A 61 2.57 8.94 23.07
CA LYS A 61 1.81 8.08 22.17
C LYS A 61 0.57 8.77 21.63
N VAL A 62 -0.02 8.15 20.61
CA VAL A 62 -1.32 8.55 20.07
C VAL A 62 -2.40 8.26 21.11
N THR A 63 -3.31 9.20 21.28
CA THR A 63 -4.48 9.09 22.17
C THR A 63 -5.80 9.36 21.44
N GLY A 64 -5.73 9.84 20.21
CA GLY A 64 -6.92 10.02 19.39
C GLY A 64 -6.67 10.69 18.06
N LEU A 65 -7.77 10.96 17.38
CA LEU A 65 -7.80 11.62 16.08
C LEU A 65 -9.00 12.56 16.02
N VAL A 66 -8.82 13.70 15.37
CA VAL A 66 -9.92 14.59 14.96
C VAL A 66 -10.09 14.47 13.45
N TYR A 67 -11.33 14.34 13.01
CA TYR A 67 -11.68 14.42 11.62
C TYR A 67 -12.80 15.43 11.41
N LYS A 68 -12.80 16.04 10.22
CA LYS A 68 -13.89 16.86 9.71
C LYS A 68 -14.82 15.98 8.89
N ASP A 69 -16.09 15.95 9.26
CA ASP A 69 -17.15 15.42 8.41
C ASP A 69 -17.36 16.40 7.25
N ARG A 70 -17.06 15.97 6.03
CA ARG A 70 -17.13 16.82 4.82
C ARG A 70 -18.55 17.08 4.35
N ASN A 71 -19.55 16.39 4.93
CA ASN A 71 -20.95 16.65 4.61
C ASN A 71 -21.52 17.77 5.49
N SER A 72 -21.19 17.76 6.79
CA SER A 72 -21.69 18.74 7.77
C SER A 72 -20.69 19.85 8.12
N GLU A 73 -19.44 19.71 7.72
CA GLU A 73 -18.30 20.57 8.09
C GLU A 73 -17.95 20.53 9.59
N GLU A 74 -18.57 19.65 10.37
CA GLU A 74 -18.33 19.49 11.81
C GLU A 74 -17.04 18.72 12.08
N PHE A 75 -16.36 19.08 13.17
CA PHE A 75 -15.21 18.34 13.68
C PHE A 75 -15.65 17.33 14.75
N LYS A 76 -15.23 16.08 14.58
CA LYS A 76 -15.54 14.95 15.47
C LYS A 76 -14.22 14.34 15.95
N SER A 77 -14.21 13.85 17.20
CA SER A 77 -13.03 13.20 17.79
C SER A 77 -13.28 11.71 17.98
N ILE A 78 -12.23 10.91 17.80
CA ILE A 78 -12.21 9.47 18.07
C ILE A 78 -11.03 9.22 19.03
N GLU A 79 -11.30 8.60 20.17
CA GLU A 79 -10.26 8.11 21.08
C GLU A 79 -9.73 6.77 20.53
N LEU A 80 -8.41 6.68 20.36
CA LEU A 80 -7.74 5.51 19.80
C LEU A 80 -6.25 5.51 20.16
N GLU A 81 -5.62 4.33 20.05
CA GLU A 81 -4.20 4.15 20.41
C GLU A 81 -3.29 3.96 19.19
N GLY A 82 -3.86 3.78 17.99
CA GLY A 82 -3.10 3.52 16.76
C GLY A 82 -3.81 4.01 15.51
N ILE A 83 -3.03 4.48 14.53
CA ILE A 83 -3.51 4.94 13.23
C ILE A 83 -2.69 4.25 12.14
N PHE A 84 -3.36 3.48 11.29
CA PHE A 84 -2.76 2.79 10.15
C PHE A 84 -3.13 3.50 8.86
N VAL A 85 -2.18 4.27 8.29
CA VAL A 85 -2.43 5.06 7.08
C VAL A 85 -2.31 4.18 5.83
N GLN A 86 -3.44 3.96 5.15
CA GLN A 86 -3.56 3.08 3.98
C GLN A 86 -4.10 3.85 2.75
N ILE A 87 -3.41 4.92 2.35
CA ILE A 87 -3.81 5.82 1.25
C ILE A 87 -3.16 5.50 -0.10
N GLY A 88 -2.25 4.52 -0.11
CA GLY A 88 -1.52 4.10 -1.32
C GLY A 88 0.00 4.22 -1.15
N LEU A 89 0.70 3.57 -2.06
CA LEU A 89 2.14 3.64 -2.20
C LEU A 89 2.46 4.44 -3.47
N LEU A 90 3.44 5.35 -3.37
CA LEU A 90 4.02 6.02 -4.53
C LEU A 90 5.42 5.44 -4.78
N PRO A 91 5.62 4.64 -5.84
CA PRO A 91 6.94 4.12 -6.19
C PRO A 91 7.91 5.25 -6.55
N ASN A 92 9.18 5.13 -6.18
CA ASN A 92 10.24 6.09 -6.49
C ASN A 92 10.74 5.94 -7.95
N THR A 93 9.83 6.04 -8.92
CA THR A 93 10.07 5.72 -10.35
C THR A 93 9.87 6.92 -11.27
N GLU A 94 9.60 8.11 -10.73
CA GLU A 94 9.31 9.28 -11.56
C GLU A 94 10.43 9.61 -12.55
N TRP A 95 11.68 9.41 -12.14
CA TRP A 95 12.87 9.61 -12.97
C TRP A 95 13.05 8.57 -14.08
N LEU A 96 12.29 7.46 -14.07
CA LEU A 96 12.33 6.38 -15.06
C LEU A 96 11.24 6.47 -16.13
N LYS A 97 10.37 7.48 -16.06
CA LYS A 97 9.26 7.66 -17.02
C LYS A 97 9.81 7.73 -18.45
N GLY A 98 9.34 6.81 -19.30
CA GLY A 98 9.76 6.70 -20.70
C GLY A 98 11.02 5.87 -20.94
N SER A 99 11.71 5.40 -19.89
CA SER A 99 12.89 4.52 -20.01
C SER A 99 12.54 3.04 -19.86
N VAL A 100 11.65 2.70 -18.93
CA VAL A 100 11.11 1.34 -18.73
C VAL A 100 9.59 1.40 -18.60
N GLU A 101 8.92 0.28 -18.87
CA GLU A 101 7.48 0.17 -18.73
C GLU A 101 7.07 0.24 -17.26
N LEU A 102 6.10 1.11 -16.96
CA LEU A 102 5.54 1.30 -15.62
C LEU A 102 4.05 0.93 -15.63
N SER A 103 3.57 0.33 -14.54
CA SER A 103 2.15 0.10 -14.33
C SER A 103 1.39 1.43 -14.23
N PRO A 104 0.04 1.43 -14.33
CA PRO A 104 -0.76 2.64 -14.08
C PRO A 104 -0.54 3.26 -12.69
N ARG A 105 0.04 2.51 -11.75
CA ARG A 105 0.38 2.96 -10.38
C ARG A 105 1.84 3.42 -10.25
N GLY A 106 2.60 3.43 -11.35
CA GLY A 106 4.00 3.84 -11.39
C GLY A 106 4.99 2.75 -10.96
N GLU A 107 4.55 1.50 -10.77
CA GLU A 107 5.45 0.40 -10.40
C GLU A 107 6.21 -0.10 -11.64
N ILE A 108 7.48 -0.47 -11.50
CA ILE A 108 8.24 -1.08 -12.61
C ILE A 108 7.63 -2.45 -12.92
N ILE A 109 7.20 -2.65 -14.17
CA ILE A 109 6.71 -3.94 -14.63
C ILE A 109 7.92 -4.86 -14.76
N VAL A 110 7.85 -6.01 -14.07
CA VAL A 110 8.89 -7.03 -14.12
C VAL A 110 8.27 -8.40 -14.34
N ASP A 111 9.02 -9.28 -14.98
CA ASP A 111 8.65 -10.68 -15.10
C ASP A 111 9.05 -11.50 -13.84
N ALA A 112 8.89 -12.82 -13.91
CA ALA A 112 9.27 -13.72 -12.82
C ALA A 112 10.76 -13.69 -12.50
N ARG A 113 11.63 -13.22 -13.42
CA ARG A 113 13.08 -13.11 -13.26
C ARG A 113 13.55 -11.72 -12.79
N GLY A 114 12.63 -10.75 -12.67
CA GLY A 114 12.97 -9.36 -12.37
C GLY A 114 13.40 -8.56 -13.58
N GLU A 115 13.22 -9.09 -14.80
CA GLU A 115 13.54 -8.42 -16.06
C GLU A 115 12.51 -7.33 -16.35
N THR A 116 12.99 -6.15 -16.76
CA THR A 116 12.12 -5.04 -17.19
C THR A 116 11.88 -5.08 -18.70
N SER A 117 11.13 -4.12 -19.23
CA SER A 117 10.95 -3.94 -20.68
C SER A 117 12.25 -3.60 -21.43
N LEU A 118 13.33 -3.20 -20.73
CA LEU A 118 14.61 -2.85 -21.33
C LEU A 118 15.65 -3.95 -21.04
N PRO A 119 16.18 -4.65 -22.07
CA PRO A 119 17.18 -5.71 -21.87
C PRO A 119 18.40 -5.23 -21.08
N GLY A 120 18.83 -6.04 -20.11
CA GLY A 120 19.95 -5.71 -19.22
C GLY A 120 19.57 -4.84 -18.02
N ILE A 121 18.34 -4.34 -17.94
CA ILE A 121 17.82 -3.63 -16.77
C ILE A 121 16.86 -4.53 -15.99
N PHE A 122 17.13 -4.64 -14.69
CA PHE A 122 16.38 -5.45 -13.73
C PHE A 122 15.87 -4.56 -12.60
N ALA A 123 14.78 -4.96 -11.96
CA ALA A 123 14.26 -4.26 -10.79
C ALA A 123 13.79 -5.25 -9.71
N ALA A 124 13.84 -4.81 -8.45
CA ALA A 124 13.50 -5.63 -7.30
C ALA A 124 12.92 -4.80 -6.15
N GLY A 125 12.11 -5.45 -5.31
CA GLY A 125 11.51 -4.85 -4.12
C GLY A 125 10.31 -3.97 -4.44
N ASP A 126 9.96 -3.10 -3.49
CA ASP A 126 8.67 -2.39 -3.47
C ASP A 126 8.40 -1.52 -4.70
N VAL A 127 9.45 -1.12 -5.41
CA VAL A 127 9.40 -0.32 -6.64
C VAL A 127 8.77 -1.07 -7.82
N THR A 128 8.72 -2.40 -7.76
CA THR A 128 8.19 -3.25 -8.83
C THR A 128 6.73 -3.62 -8.62
N THR A 129 6.17 -4.32 -9.60
CA THR A 129 4.83 -4.93 -9.57
C THR A 129 4.69 -6.12 -8.61
N VAL A 130 5.68 -6.39 -7.75
CA VAL A 130 5.54 -7.37 -6.66
C VAL A 130 4.33 -6.97 -5.78
N PRO A 131 3.38 -7.88 -5.52
CA PRO A 131 2.09 -7.52 -4.93
C PRO A 131 2.19 -7.08 -3.47
N TYR A 132 3.24 -7.50 -2.76
CA TYR A 132 3.40 -7.29 -1.32
C TYR A 132 4.71 -6.57 -1.03
N LYS A 133 4.65 -5.68 -0.04
CA LYS A 133 5.72 -4.73 0.28
C LYS A 133 6.26 -5.05 1.67
N GLN A 134 7.29 -5.89 1.72
CA GLN A 134 7.86 -6.44 2.96
C GLN A 134 9.36 -6.67 2.80
N ILE A 135 10.11 -6.54 3.90
CA ILE A 135 11.57 -6.69 3.93
C ILE A 135 12.00 -8.04 3.33
N VAL A 136 11.43 -9.15 3.83
CA VAL A 136 11.83 -10.49 3.38
C VAL A 136 11.50 -10.74 1.91
N ILE A 137 10.40 -10.15 1.42
CA ILE A 137 9.98 -10.25 0.02
C ILE A 137 10.97 -9.47 -0.85
N ALA A 138 11.28 -8.23 -0.48
CA ALA A 138 12.23 -7.40 -1.20
C ALA A 138 13.64 -8.01 -1.24
N VAL A 139 14.09 -8.66 -0.16
CA VAL A 139 15.36 -9.40 -0.12
C VAL A 139 15.34 -10.56 -1.13
N GLY A 140 14.25 -11.34 -1.18
CA GLY A 140 14.09 -12.41 -2.16
C GLY A 140 14.09 -11.90 -3.61
N GLU A 141 13.34 -10.83 -3.88
CA GLU A 141 13.32 -10.18 -5.19
C GLU A 141 14.72 -9.64 -5.58
N GLY A 142 15.48 -9.09 -4.62
CA GLY A 142 16.83 -8.60 -4.85
C GLY A 142 17.81 -9.72 -5.21
N ALA A 143 17.75 -10.85 -4.50
CA ALA A 143 18.56 -12.02 -4.83
C ALA A 143 18.24 -12.54 -6.24
N LYS A 144 16.95 -12.59 -6.59
CA LYS A 144 16.46 -13.00 -7.91
C LYS A 144 16.96 -12.10 -9.03
N ALA A 145 16.80 -10.79 -8.89
CA ALA A 145 17.28 -9.81 -9.87
C ALA A 145 18.81 -9.85 -10.03
N SER A 146 19.55 -10.05 -8.94
CA SER A 146 21.01 -10.19 -8.99
C SER A 146 21.45 -11.42 -9.80
N LEU A 147 20.82 -12.58 -9.60
CA LEU A 147 21.14 -13.80 -10.35
C LEU A 147 20.74 -13.68 -11.82
N SER A 148 19.60 -13.05 -12.12
CA SER A 148 19.18 -12.78 -13.50
C SER A 148 20.12 -11.83 -14.22
N ALA A 149 20.59 -10.77 -13.55
CA ALA A 149 21.58 -9.87 -14.10
C ALA A 149 22.91 -10.59 -14.40
N PHE A 150 23.35 -11.47 -13.50
CA PHE A 150 24.53 -12.31 -13.74
C PHE A 150 24.34 -13.25 -14.94
N ASP A 151 23.21 -13.94 -15.04
CA ASP A 151 22.88 -14.81 -16.19
C ASP A 151 22.86 -14.01 -17.51
N HIS A 152 22.33 -12.79 -17.50
CA HIS A 152 22.34 -11.91 -18.67
C HIS A 152 23.78 -11.57 -19.10
N LEU A 153 24.64 -11.19 -18.14
CA LEU A 153 26.03 -10.85 -18.42
C LEU A 153 26.79 -12.04 -19.04
N ILE A 154 26.70 -13.24 -18.47
CA ILE A 154 27.44 -14.40 -19.01
C ILE A 154 26.98 -14.82 -20.41
N ARG A 155 25.72 -14.54 -20.78
CA ARG A 155 25.18 -14.85 -22.11
C ARG A 155 25.46 -13.79 -23.16
N THR A 156 25.67 -12.53 -22.74
CA THR A 156 26.00 -11.42 -23.64
C THR A 156 27.50 -11.18 -23.79
N SER A 157 28.31 -11.62 -22.83
CA SER A 157 29.78 -11.46 -22.84
C SER A 157 30.54 -12.71 -23.28
N ALA A 158 29.86 -13.80 -23.62
CA ALA A 158 30.52 -14.99 -24.17
C ALA A 158 31.13 -14.65 -25.55
N PRO A 159 32.45 -14.81 -25.74
CA PRO A 159 33.05 -14.71 -27.06
C PRO A 159 32.54 -15.85 -27.95
N GLU A 160 32.37 -15.59 -29.24
CA GLU A 160 32.13 -16.64 -30.26
C GLU A 160 33.23 -17.70 -30.25
#